data_AF-A0A2V5XQ12-F1
#
_entry.id   AF-A0A2V5XQ12-F1
#
_cell.length_a   1.000
_cell.length_b   1.000
_cell.length_c   1.000
_cell.angle_alpha   90.00
_cell.angle_beta   90.00
_cell.angle_gamma   90.00
#
_symmetry.space_group_name_H-M   'P 1'
#
loop_
_entity.id
_entity.type
_entity.pdbx_description
1 polymer ?
#
loop_
_entity_poly.entity_id
_entity_poly.type
_entity_poly.pdbx_seq_one_letter_code
_entity_poly.pdbx_strand_id
1 'polypeptide(L)'
;MSRFFHNVTDLIRRVLFLARPYGKAKLAGVFSLSLAQALFQVIGITSIFPFLAIAADPERIRRSHFGMRFLELFPPMQNRQLLLVAGVIAIVALLASNVVNLVAEYVRTRYAQNFGHWLRVRLLRRMASQPYPYFLQRNSADLLKKVVGDVMNYSSGVLLPLLDSVARSLTAVLLLATLFLVQPVIALSAAIVLGAYYVIIFRLLAR
;
A
#
# COMPACT_ATOMS: atom_id res chain seq x y z
N MET A 1 -0.48 18.44 -20.77
CA MET A 1 0.03 17.74 -19.57
C MET A 1 0.12 18.60 -18.29
N SER A 2 0.62 19.85 -18.30
CA SER A 2 0.89 20.65 -17.07
C SER A 2 -0.33 20.96 -16.15
N ARG A 3 -1.53 21.21 -16.72
CA ARG A 3 -2.76 21.51 -15.93
C ARG A 3 -3.30 20.30 -15.14
N PHE A 4 -3.06 19.08 -15.62
CA PHE A 4 -3.56 17.87 -14.96
C PHE A 4 -2.79 17.60 -13.65
N PHE A 5 -1.45 17.74 -13.68
CA PHE A 5 -0.61 17.56 -12.49
C PHE A 5 -0.87 18.61 -11.40
N HIS A 6 -1.14 19.87 -11.78
CA HIS A 6 -1.51 20.94 -10.83
C HIS A 6 -2.85 20.63 -10.14
N ASN A 7 -3.86 20.22 -10.90
CA ASN A 7 -5.18 19.89 -10.33
C ASN A 7 -5.11 18.70 -9.37
N VAL A 8 -4.31 17.68 -9.68
CA VAL A 8 -4.12 16.50 -8.82
C VAL A 8 -3.39 16.87 -7.52
N THR A 9 -2.32 17.67 -7.60
CA THR A 9 -1.58 18.11 -6.41
C THR A 9 -2.41 19.04 -5.53
N ASP A 10 -3.25 19.89 -6.11
CA ASP A 10 -4.19 20.71 -5.35
C ASP A 10 -5.30 19.87 -4.71
N LEU A 11 -5.81 18.84 -5.39
CA LEU A 11 -6.77 17.91 -4.80
C LEU A 11 -6.16 17.18 -3.60
N ILE A 12 -4.95 16.65 -3.75
CA ILE A 12 -4.21 15.95 -2.68
C ILE A 12 -3.95 16.90 -1.51
N ARG A 13 -3.52 18.14 -1.76
CA ARG A 13 -3.32 19.15 -0.71
C ARG A 13 -4.61 19.49 0.01
N ARG A 14 -5.71 19.70 -0.72
CA ARG A 14 -7.02 19.99 -0.12
C ARG A 14 -7.53 18.81 0.70
N VAL A 15 -7.33 17.58 0.21
CA VAL A 15 -7.73 16.37 0.91
C VAL A 15 -6.94 16.19 2.21
N LEU A 16 -5.61 16.31 2.13
CA LEU A 16 -4.71 16.23 3.28
C LEU A 16 -4.91 17.38 4.26
N PHE A 17 -5.27 18.57 3.78
CA PHE A 17 -5.59 19.72 4.61
C PHE A 17 -6.90 19.51 5.38
N LEU A 18 -7.92 18.90 4.75
CA LEU A 18 -9.17 18.52 5.42
C LEU A 18 -8.97 17.36 6.41
N ALA A 19 -8.04 16.44 6.15
CA ALA A 19 -7.70 15.32 7.02
C ALA A 19 -6.80 15.70 8.21
N ARG A 20 -5.95 16.73 8.05
CA ARG A 20 -5.02 17.28 9.06
C ARG A 20 -5.64 17.52 10.45
N PRO A 21 -6.84 18.14 10.60
CA PRO A 21 -7.42 18.44 11.91
C PRO A 21 -7.98 17.22 12.65
N TYR A 22 -8.20 16.08 11.99
CA TYR A 22 -8.74 14.88 12.64
C TYR A 22 -7.66 13.96 13.25
N GLY A 23 -6.37 14.32 13.08
CA GLY A 23 -5.27 13.72 13.82
C GLY A 23 -4.04 13.43 12.96
N LYS A 24 -3.10 14.37 12.93
CA LYS A 24 -1.76 14.17 12.34
C LYS A 24 -1.07 12.92 12.87
N ALA A 25 -1.24 12.60 14.16
CA ALA A 25 -0.68 11.39 14.78
C ALA A 25 -1.29 10.10 14.23
N LYS A 26 -2.61 10.07 13.94
CA LYS A 26 -3.26 8.91 13.33
C LYS A 26 -2.83 8.71 11.87
N LEU A 27 -2.70 9.81 11.11
CA LEU A 27 -2.22 9.77 9.73
C LEU A 27 -0.75 9.34 9.66
N ALA A 28 0.09 9.83 10.58
CA ALA A 28 1.47 9.35 10.75
C ALA A 28 1.50 7.86 11.12
N GLY A 29 0.61 7.39 12.01
CA GLY A 29 0.47 5.98 12.35
C GLY A 29 0.13 5.10 11.13
N VAL A 30 -0.82 5.53 10.28
CA VAL A 30 -1.16 4.84 9.03
C VAL A 30 0.05 4.79 8.08
N PHE A 31 0.80 5.88 7.98
CA PHE A 31 2.00 5.94 7.14
C PHE A 31 3.10 5.01 7.66
N SER A 32 3.43 5.07 8.94
CA SER A 32 4.42 4.18 9.57
C SER A 32 4.03 2.72 9.45
N LEU A 33 2.74 2.39 9.60
CA LEU A 33 2.24 1.04 9.41
C LEU A 33 2.32 0.58 7.95
N SER A 34 2.10 1.50 6.99
CA SER A 34 2.27 1.20 5.56
C SER A 34 3.74 0.98 5.20
N LEU A 35 4.66 1.69 5.83
CA LEU A 35 6.10 1.43 5.70
C LEU A 35 6.47 0.05 6.29
N ALA A 36 5.98 -0.27 7.49
CA ALA A 36 6.17 -1.59 8.08
C ALA A 36 5.60 -2.70 7.20
N GLN A 37 4.38 -2.53 6.65
CA GLN A 37 3.79 -3.45 5.68
C GLN A 37 4.73 -3.67 4.49
N ALA A 38 5.22 -2.60 3.87
CA ALA A 38 6.09 -2.70 2.71
C ALA A 38 7.38 -3.51 3.02
N LEU A 39 8.01 -3.26 4.18
CA LEU A 39 9.19 -3.99 4.62
C LEU A 39 8.91 -5.48 4.85
N PHE A 40 7.84 -5.81 5.58
CA PHE A 40 7.44 -7.20 5.83
C PHE A 40 7.08 -7.93 4.54
N GLN A 41 6.48 -7.24 3.58
CA GLN A 41 6.14 -7.81 2.29
C GLN A 41 7.40 -8.13 1.46
N VAL A 42 8.39 -7.24 1.46
CA VAL A 42 9.71 -7.51 0.86
C VAL A 42 10.37 -8.71 1.52
N ILE A 43 10.38 -8.78 2.86
CA ILE A 43 10.97 -9.91 3.61
C ILE A 43 10.25 -11.21 3.25
N GLY A 44 8.92 -11.21 3.28
CA GLY A 44 8.10 -12.38 2.95
C GLY A 44 8.38 -12.90 1.54
N ILE A 45 8.38 -12.01 0.54
CA ILE A 45 8.66 -12.40 -0.85
C ILE A 45 10.12 -12.86 -1.00
N THR A 46 11.06 -12.16 -0.37
CA THR A 46 12.50 -12.49 -0.49
C THR A 46 12.83 -13.83 0.17
N SER A 47 12.08 -14.23 1.21
CA SER A 47 12.26 -15.52 1.90
C SER A 47 12.05 -16.75 1.00
N ILE A 48 11.34 -16.60 -0.13
CA ILE A 48 11.14 -17.66 -1.12
C ILE A 48 12.45 -17.98 -1.85
N PHE A 49 13.32 -16.98 -2.07
CA PHE A 49 14.55 -17.17 -2.85
C PHE A 49 15.49 -18.23 -2.24
N PRO A 50 15.84 -18.17 -0.94
CA PRO A 50 16.64 -19.23 -0.30
C PRO A 50 16.03 -20.62 -0.48
N PHE A 51 14.71 -20.76 -0.31
CA PHE A 51 14.03 -22.03 -0.48
C PHE A 51 14.16 -22.57 -1.91
N LEU A 52 13.86 -21.74 -2.92
CA LEU A 52 13.98 -22.14 -4.34
C LEU A 52 15.42 -22.49 -4.71
N ALA A 53 16.39 -21.73 -4.22
CA ALA A 53 17.80 -21.99 -4.48
C ALA A 53 18.27 -23.31 -3.85
N ILE A 54 17.80 -23.64 -2.64
CA ILE A 54 18.10 -24.93 -1.97
C ILE A 54 17.43 -26.09 -2.70
N ALA A 55 16.19 -25.89 -3.15
CA ALA A 55 15.45 -26.91 -3.87
C ALA A 55 16.00 -27.21 -5.27
N ALA A 56 16.54 -26.19 -5.95
CA ALA A 56 17.10 -26.33 -7.29
C ALA A 56 18.45 -27.06 -7.29
N ASP A 57 19.39 -26.65 -6.44
CA ASP A 57 20.72 -27.27 -6.39
C ASP A 57 21.44 -27.00 -5.05
N PRO A 58 21.33 -27.90 -4.06
CA PRO A 58 21.82 -27.64 -2.71
C PRO A 58 23.35 -27.53 -2.60
N GLU A 59 24.10 -28.12 -3.54
CA GLU A 59 25.56 -28.01 -3.61
C GLU A 59 26.03 -26.61 -4.07
N ARG A 60 25.28 -25.93 -4.94
CA ARG A 60 25.60 -24.56 -5.40
C ARG A 60 25.52 -23.55 -4.26
N ILE A 61 24.57 -23.72 -3.33
CA ILE A 61 24.42 -22.82 -2.17
C ILE A 61 25.62 -22.91 -1.24
N ARG A 62 26.09 -24.13 -0.95
CA ARG A 62 27.26 -24.37 -0.08
C ARG A 62 28.54 -23.72 -0.62
N ARG A 63 28.66 -23.56 -1.93
CA ARG A 63 29.81 -22.89 -2.58
C ARG A 63 29.65 -21.39 -2.76
N SER A 64 28.45 -20.83 -2.59
CA SER A 64 28.20 -19.39 -2.78
C SER A 64 28.49 -18.60 -1.50
N HIS A 65 29.08 -17.42 -1.62
CA HIS A 65 29.39 -16.55 -0.47
C HIS A 65 28.11 -16.13 0.31
N PHE A 66 26.97 -16.01 -0.38
CA PHE A 66 25.68 -15.68 0.23
C PHE A 66 25.06 -16.89 0.95
N GLY A 67 25.20 -18.08 0.37
CA GLY A 67 24.73 -19.33 0.95
C GLY A 67 25.55 -19.77 2.17
N MET A 68 26.87 -19.54 2.18
CA MET A 68 27.71 -19.82 3.35
C MET A 68 27.32 -18.97 4.57
N ARG A 69 27.11 -17.65 4.41
CA ARG A 69 26.63 -16.80 5.52
C ARG A 69 25.25 -17.19 6.03
N PHE A 70 24.38 -17.67 5.15
CA PHE A 70 23.07 -18.18 5.55
C PHE A 70 23.18 -19.54 6.25
N LEU A 71 24.09 -20.41 5.82
CA LEU A 71 24.36 -21.70 6.47
C LEU A 71 25.06 -21.55 7.81
N GLU A 72 25.91 -20.54 8.01
CA GLU A 72 26.60 -20.27 9.30
C GLU A 72 25.63 -19.91 10.45
N LEU A 73 24.44 -19.40 10.12
CA LEU A 73 23.38 -19.12 11.11
C LEU A 73 22.71 -20.40 11.66
N PHE A 74 22.90 -21.54 11.00
CA PHE A 74 22.27 -22.81 11.36
C PHE A 74 23.34 -23.88 11.67
N PRO A 75 23.05 -24.84 12.56
CA PRO A 75 23.93 -25.98 12.76
C PRO A 75 24.08 -26.81 11.47
N PRO A 76 25.18 -27.58 11.32
CA PRO A 76 25.40 -28.40 10.12
C PRO A 76 24.28 -29.43 9.97
N MET A 77 23.45 -29.26 8.94
CA MET A 77 22.30 -30.11 8.62
C MET A 77 22.48 -30.84 7.28
N GLN A 78 21.81 -31.99 7.13
CA GLN A 78 21.69 -32.68 5.84
C GLN A 78 20.82 -31.87 4.86
N ASN A 79 21.04 -32.04 3.55
CA ASN A 79 20.37 -31.26 2.50
C ASN A 79 18.83 -31.32 2.60
N ARG A 80 18.26 -32.48 2.97
CA ARG A 80 16.81 -32.65 3.18
C ARG A 80 16.29 -31.85 4.37
N GLN A 81 17.04 -31.80 5.47
CA GLN A 81 16.68 -31.01 6.65
C GLN A 81 16.81 -29.51 6.37
N LEU A 82 17.86 -29.09 5.66
CA LEU A 82 18.05 -27.70 5.23
C LEU A 82 16.88 -27.20 4.37
N LEU A 83 16.43 -28.03 3.42
CA LEU A 83 15.28 -27.72 2.56
C LEU A 83 13.98 -27.59 3.37
N LEU A 84 13.73 -28.52 4.31
CA LEU A 84 12.56 -28.46 5.19
C LEU A 84 12.56 -27.20 6.07
N VAL A 85 13.70 -26.87 6.69
CA VAL A 85 13.84 -25.67 7.54
C VAL A 85 13.64 -24.39 6.72
N ALA A 86 14.28 -24.28 5.55
CA ALA A 86 14.11 -23.13 4.67
C ALA A 86 12.65 -22.99 4.19
N GLY A 87 11.97 -24.10 3.88
CA GLY A 87 10.56 -24.11 3.52
C GLY A 87 9.66 -23.61 4.64
N VAL A 88 9.87 -24.11 5.87
CA VAL A 88 9.12 -23.65 7.06
C VAL A 88 9.36 -22.16 7.32
N ILE A 89 10.60 -21.69 7.23
CA ILE A 89 10.94 -20.27 7.40
C ILE A 89 10.23 -19.43 6.33
N ALA A 90 10.26 -19.83 5.07
CA ALA A 90 9.59 -19.12 3.99
C ALA A 90 8.07 -19.05 4.21
N ILE A 91 7.44 -20.16 4.61
CA ILE A 91 6.01 -20.19 4.93
C ILE A 91 5.68 -19.25 6.10
N VAL A 92 6.44 -19.31 7.19
CA VAL A 92 6.22 -18.46 8.37
C VAL A 92 6.42 -16.98 8.03
N ALA A 93 7.47 -16.64 7.26
CA ALA A 93 7.72 -15.27 6.82
C ALA A 93 6.61 -14.75 5.90
N LEU A 94 6.13 -15.58 4.96
CA LEU A 94 5.00 -15.24 4.10
C LEU A 94 3.71 -15.03 4.90
N LEU A 95 3.39 -15.92 5.84
CA LEU A 95 2.22 -15.77 6.70
C LEU A 95 2.31 -14.50 7.55
N ALA A 96 3.46 -14.24 8.18
CA ALA A 96 3.68 -13.03 8.95
C ALA A 96 3.51 -11.77 8.07
N SER A 97 4.06 -11.76 6.86
CA SER A 97 3.90 -10.63 5.93
C SER A 97 2.43 -10.37 5.55
N ASN A 98 1.64 -11.43 5.36
CA ASN A 98 0.22 -11.31 5.03
C ASN A 98 -0.60 -10.82 6.23
N VAL A 99 -0.26 -11.23 7.45
CA VAL A 99 -0.89 -10.71 8.66
C VAL A 99 -0.66 -9.20 8.79
N VAL A 100 0.59 -8.74 8.60
CA VAL A 100 0.91 -7.30 8.64
C VAL A 100 0.16 -6.55 7.54
N ASN A 101 0.04 -7.13 6.34
CA ASN A 101 -0.72 -6.55 5.24
C ASN A 101 -2.21 -6.39 5.59
N LEU A 102 -2.83 -7.43 6.16
CA LEU A 102 -4.23 -7.38 6.60
C LEU A 102 -4.45 -6.33 7.70
N VAL A 103 -3.55 -6.25 8.68
CA VAL A 103 -3.62 -5.25 9.75
C VAL A 103 -3.50 -3.83 9.20
N ALA A 104 -2.56 -3.60 8.27
CA ALA A 104 -2.37 -2.31 7.64
C ALA A 104 -3.60 -1.88 6.83
N GLU A 105 -4.22 -2.81 6.10
CA GLU A 105 -5.45 -2.56 5.34
C GLU A 105 -6.64 -2.25 6.24
N TYR A 106 -6.78 -3.02 7.33
CA TYR A 106 -7.81 -2.76 8.35
C TYR A 106 -7.66 -1.36 8.96
N VAL A 107 -6.44 -0.97 9.33
CA VAL A 107 -6.17 0.35 9.94
C VAL A 107 -6.43 1.48 8.93
N ARG A 108 -6.03 1.33 7.66
CA ARG A 108 -6.34 2.31 6.59
C ARG A 108 -7.84 2.49 6.40
N THR A 109 -8.56 1.37 6.26
CA THR A 109 -10.00 1.37 6.04
C THR A 109 -10.72 1.98 7.25
N ARG A 110 -10.34 1.58 8.47
CA ARG A 110 -10.91 2.12 9.71
C ARG A 110 -10.63 3.61 9.86
N TYR A 111 -9.44 4.08 9.48
CA TYR A 111 -9.10 5.49 9.49
C TYR A 111 -10.00 6.30 8.53
N ALA A 112 -10.15 5.82 7.29
CA ALA A 112 -11.01 6.47 6.30
C ALA A 112 -12.47 6.54 6.76
N GLN A 113 -13.02 5.42 7.25
CA GLN A 113 -14.42 5.38 7.71
C GLN A 113 -14.65 6.29 8.93
N ASN A 114 -13.74 6.30 9.91
CA ASN A 114 -13.84 7.20 11.06
C ASN A 114 -13.76 8.67 10.66
N PHE A 115 -12.87 9.01 9.73
CA PHE A 115 -12.77 10.35 9.18
C PHE A 115 -14.08 10.76 8.49
N GLY A 116 -14.63 9.89 7.65
CA GLY A 116 -15.92 10.10 7.00
C GLY A 116 -17.04 10.34 8.01
N HIS A 117 -17.14 9.51 9.04
CA HIS A 117 -18.13 9.67 10.11
C HIS A 117 -17.99 11.03 10.83
N TRP A 118 -16.78 11.42 11.23
CA TRP A 118 -16.56 12.71 11.87
C TRP A 118 -16.94 13.89 10.99
N LEU A 119 -16.60 13.83 9.70
CA LEU A 119 -16.94 14.89 8.77
C LEU A 119 -18.46 15.03 8.61
N ARG A 120 -19.20 13.91 8.55
CA ARG A 120 -20.67 13.92 8.53
C ARG A 120 -21.26 14.59 9.76
N VAL A 121 -20.82 14.17 10.96
CA VAL A 121 -21.34 14.72 12.23
C VAL A 121 -21.03 16.22 12.33
N ARG A 122 -19.83 16.64 11.92
CA ARG A 122 -19.44 18.06 11.93
C ARG A 122 -20.28 18.90 10.97
N LEU A 123 -20.54 18.40 9.77
CA LEU A 123 -21.38 19.09 8.78
C LEU A 123 -22.84 19.16 9.26
N LEU A 124 -23.38 18.06 9.79
CA LEU A 124 -24.73 18.04 10.34
C LEU A 124 -24.91 19.04 11.49
N ARG A 125 -23.96 19.11 12.43
CA ARG A 125 -23.98 20.11 13.51
C ARG A 125 -23.97 21.54 12.99
N ARG A 126 -23.14 21.83 11.99
CA ARG A 126 -23.09 23.16 11.36
C ARG A 126 -24.34 23.52 10.57
N MET A 127 -25.04 22.51 10.04
CA MET A 127 -26.32 22.72 9.36
C MET A 127 -27.43 22.98 10.36
N ALA A 128 -27.51 22.19 11.43
CA ALA A 128 -28.51 22.38 12.49
C ALA A 128 -28.41 23.76 13.17
N SER A 129 -27.23 24.38 13.16
CA SER A 129 -27.02 25.73 13.71
C SER A 129 -27.30 26.88 12.73
N GLN A 130 -27.75 26.61 11.50
CA GLN A 130 -28.07 27.67 10.53
C GLN A 130 -29.45 28.29 10.82
N PRO A 131 -29.62 29.60 10.58
CA PRO A 131 -30.90 30.26 10.80
C PRO A 131 -31.92 29.84 9.73
N TYR A 132 -33.21 29.84 10.07
CA TYR A 132 -34.30 29.41 9.18
C TYR A 132 -34.27 30.02 7.75
N PRO A 133 -33.93 31.32 7.57
CA PRO A 133 -33.81 31.92 6.23
C PRO A 133 -32.82 31.23 5.29
N TYR A 134 -31.79 30.58 5.83
CA TYR A 134 -30.83 29.80 5.04
C TYR A 134 -31.49 28.60 4.35
N PHE A 135 -32.49 27.99 4.98
CA PHE A 135 -33.22 26.85 4.44
C PHE A 135 -34.30 27.25 3.43
N LEU A 136 -34.80 28.49 3.49
CA LEU A 136 -35.78 29.00 2.52
C LEU A 136 -35.17 29.21 1.12
N GLN A 137 -33.85 29.40 1.03
CA GLN A 137 -33.15 29.65 -0.23
C GLN A 137 -32.54 28.39 -0.87
N ARG A 138 -32.66 27.21 -0.24
CA ARG A 138 -31.97 25.99 -0.69
C ARG A 138 -32.85 24.76 -0.56
N ASN A 139 -32.74 23.86 -1.52
CA ASN A 139 -33.42 22.57 -1.44
C ASN A 139 -32.80 21.70 -0.34
N SER A 140 -33.63 21.22 0.59
CA SER A 140 -33.24 20.28 1.64
C SER A 140 -32.62 18.98 1.10
N ALA A 141 -33.03 18.53 -0.08
CA ALA A 141 -32.46 17.36 -0.75
C ALA A 141 -30.98 17.58 -1.13
N ASP A 142 -30.62 18.78 -1.61
CA ASP A 142 -29.23 19.11 -1.94
C ASP A 142 -28.36 19.19 -0.69
N LEU A 143 -28.93 19.68 0.42
CA LEU A 143 -28.25 19.73 1.70
C LEU A 143 -28.00 18.30 2.24
N LEU A 144 -28.99 17.42 2.17
CA LEU A 144 -28.84 16.02 2.57
C LEU A 144 -27.83 15.27 1.70
N LYS A 145 -27.86 15.49 0.38
CA LYS A 145 -26.90 14.93 -0.57
C LYS A 145 -25.47 15.32 -0.22
N LYS A 146 -25.23 16.57 0.17
CA LYS A 146 -23.90 17.05 0.59
C LYS A 146 -23.41 16.36 1.87
N VAL A 147 -24.28 16.10 2.84
CA VAL A 147 -23.88 15.45 4.11
C VAL A 147 -23.66 13.97 3.95
N VAL A 148 -24.55 13.27 3.24
CA VAL A 148 -24.54 11.81 3.18
C VAL A 148 -23.75 11.33 1.97
N GLY A 149 -24.11 11.82 0.78
CA GLY A 149 -23.54 11.40 -0.50
C GLY A 149 -22.13 11.92 -0.70
N ASP A 150 -21.94 13.23 -0.72
CA ASP A 150 -20.64 13.82 -1.08
C ASP A 150 -19.55 13.45 -0.06
N VAL A 151 -19.89 13.35 1.23
CA VAL A 151 -18.94 12.88 2.26
C VAL A 151 -18.58 11.41 2.09
N MET A 152 -19.55 10.53 1.74
CA MET A 152 -19.26 9.13 1.44
C MET A 152 -18.35 9.01 0.21
N ASN A 153 -18.69 9.73 -0.86
CA ASN A 153 -17.91 9.74 -2.11
C ASN A 153 -16.49 10.26 -1.86
N TYR A 154 -16.35 11.29 -1.05
CA TYR A 154 -15.03 11.81 -0.66
C TYR A 154 -14.25 10.79 0.19
N SER A 155 -14.87 10.21 1.21
CA SER A 155 -14.19 9.30 2.14
C SER A 155 -13.78 7.99 1.48
N SER A 156 -14.72 7.33 0.81
CA SER A 156 -14.53 6.01 0.21
C SER A 156 -13.98 6.09 -1.21
N GLY A 157 -14.32 7.14 -1.96
CA GLY A 157 -13.93 7.29 -3.38
C GLY A 157 -12.68 8.12 -3.61
N VAL A 158 -12.22 8.91 -2.62
CA VAL A 158 -11.03 9.76 -2.78
C VAL A 158 -10.01 9.51 -1.68
N LEU A 159 -10.38 9.65 -0.41
CA LEU A 159 -9.43 9.55 0.70
C LEU A 159 -8.84 8.15 0.83
N LEU A 160 -9.68 7.11 0.85
CA LEU A 160 -9.20 5.73 0.95
C LEU A 160 -8.31 5.32 -0.23
N PRO A 161 -8.71 5.52 -1.51
CA PRO A 161 -7.86 5.22 -2.66
C PRO A 161 -6.54 6.00 -2.68
N LEU A 162 -6.53 7.25 -2.21
CA LEU A 162 -5.30 8.03 -2.10
C LEU A 162 -4.34 7.44 -1.07
N LEU A 163 -4.83 7.07 0.12
CA LEU A 163 -4.02 6.43 1.15
C LEU A 163 -3.49 5.08 0.68
N ASP A 164 -4.34 4.29 0.02
CA ASP A 164 -3.95 2.99 -0.54
C ASP A 164 -2.92 3.14 -1.67
N SER A 165 -3.09 4.14 -2.55
CA SER A 165 -2.13 4.43 -3.63
C SER A 165 -0.75 4.80 -3.08
N VAL A 166 -0.68 5.58 -2.00
CA VAL A 166 0.59 5.92 -1.33
C VAL A 166 1.22 4.67 -0.71
N ALA A 167 0.44 3.84 -0.03
CA ALA A 167 0.95 2.59 0.55
C ALA A 167 1.47 1.63 -0.53
N ARG A 168 0.70 1.42 -1.60
CA ARG A 168 1.08 0.53 -2.72
C ARG A 168 2.28 1.05 -3.49
N SER A 169 2.38 2.35 -3.73
CA SER A 169 3.55 2.93 -4.39
C SER A 169 4.81 2.78 -3.54
N LEU A 170 4.72 2.97 -2.22
CA LEU A 170 5.81 2.70 -1.29
C LEU A 170 6.26 1.23 -1.35
N THR A 171 5.33 0.29 -1.29
CA THR A 171 5.62 -1.14 -1.45
C THR A 171 6.26 -1.46 -2.80
N ALA A 172 5.72 -0.89 -3.89
CA ALA A 172 6.25 -1.12 -5.24
C ALA A 172 7.69 -0.60 -5.37
N VAL A 173 7.97 0.61 -4.87
CA VAL A 173 9.33 1.18 -4.88
C VAL A 173 10.29 0.31 -4.09
N LEU A 174 9.91 -0.15 -2.90
CA LEU A 174 10.73 -1.04 -2.08
C LEU A 174 11.01 -2.38 -2.78
N LEU A 175 9.99 -3.00 -3.37
CA LEU A 175 10.16 -4.25 -4.12
C LEU A 175 11.05 -4.07 -5.36
N LEU A 176 10.86 -2.98 -6.11
CA LEU A 176 11.71 -2.66 -7.26
C LEU A 176 13.17 -2.42 -6.84
N ALA A 177 13.38 -1.69 -5.75
CA ALA A 177 14.70 -1.46 -5.19
C ALA A 177 15.38 -2.78 -4.80
N THR A 178 14.66 -3.67 -4.08
CA THR A 178 15.17 -5.00 -3.74
C THR A 178 15.48 -5.83 -4.97
N LEU A 179 14.59 -5.86 -5.96
CA LEU A 179 14.79 -6.61 -7.19
C LEU A 179 16.02 -6.11 -7.97
N PHE A 180 16.21 -4.79 -8.05
CA PHE A 180 17.36 -4.19 -8.72
C PHE A 180 18.68 -4.50 -8.01
N LEU A 181 18.69 -4.53 -6.67
CA LEU A 181 19.85 -4.92 -5.87
C LEU A 181 20.20 -6.40 -6.02
N VAL A 182 19.21 -7.28 -6.16
CA VAL A 182 19.42 -8.73 -6.27
C VAL A 182 19.82 -9.11 -7.70
N GLN A 183 19.05 -8.70 -8.71
CA GLN A 183 19.23 -9.08 -10.11
C GLN A 183 18.86 -7.93 -11.06
N PRO A 184 19.79 -7.02 -11.39
CA PRO A 184 19.49 -5.82 -12.17
C PRO A 184 19.04 -6.12 -13.61
N VAL A 185 19.55 -7.21 -14.20
CA VAL A 185 19.18 -7.62 -15.56
C VAL A 185 17.70 -8.01 -15.65
N ILE A 186 17.22 -8.83 -14.70
CA ILE A 186 15.83 -9.26 -14.66
C ILE A 186 14.90 -8.08 -14.34
N ALA A 187 15.33 -7.19 -13.44
CA ALA A 187 14.60 -5.97 -13.13
C ALA A 187 14.40 -5.08 -14.36
N LEU A 188 15.47 -4.83 -15.13
CA LEU A 188 15.43 -4.03 -16.36
C LEU A 188 14.56 -4.68 -17.44
N SER A 189 14.70 -5.99 -17.67
CA SER A 189 13.87 -6.69 -18.66
C SER A 189 12.39 -6.65 -18.29
N ALA A 190 12.06 -6.87 -17.01
CA ALA A 190 10.68 -6.81 -16.53
C ALA A 190 10.11 -5.39 -16.65
N ALA A 191 10.89 -4.36 -16.30
CA ALA A 191 10.48 -2.96 -16.43
C ALA A 191 10.18 -2.58 -17.89
N ILE A 192 11.01 -3.03 -18.84
CA ILE A 192 10.79 -2.78 -20.28
C ILE A 192 9.54 -3.50 -20.78
N VAL A 193 9.39 -4.80 -20.48
CA VAL A 193 8.26 -5.59 -20.98
C VAL A 193 6.94 -5.10 -20.40
N LEU A 194 6.86 -4.92 -19.08
CA LEU A 194 5.65 -4.44 -18.41
C LEU A 194 5.36 -2.98 -18.76
N GLY A 195 6.39 -2.14 -18.85
CA GLY A 195 6.26 -0.75 -19.25
C GLY A 195 5.73 -0.62 -20.68
N ALA A 196 6.30 -1.37 -21.63
CA ALA A 196 5.83 -1.39 -23.01
C ALA A 196 4.38 -1.88 -23.11
N TYR A 197 4.03 -2.96 -22.39
CA TYR A 197 2.67 -3.48 -22.34
C TYR A 197 1.67 -2.42 -21.84
N TYR A 198 1.98 -1.73 -20.74
CA TYR A 198 1.12 -0.67 -20.21
C TYR A 198 0.97 0.50 -21.18
N VAL A 199 2.05 0.93 -21.82
CA VAL A 199 2.01 2.01 -22.82
C VAL A 199 1.16 1.62 -24.02
N ILE A 200 1.28 0.38 -24.49
CA ILE A 200 0.48 -0.15 -25.62
C ILE A 200 -1.01 -0.16 -25.26
N ILE A 201 -1.37 -0.73 -24.11
CA ILE A 201 -2.77 -0.76 -23.66
C ILE A 201 -3.30 0.65 -23.48
N PHE A 202 -2.55 1.53 -22.82
CA PHE A 202 -3.01 2.89 -22.60
C PHE A 202 -3.22 3.64 -23.92
N ARG A 203 -2.35 3.44 -24.92
CA ARG A 203 -2.54 4.01 -26.25
C ARG A 203 -3.71 3.41 -27.01
N LEU A 204 -4.00 2.13 -26.83
CA LEU A 204 -5.16 1.47 -27.45
C LEU A 204 -6.47 1.93 -26.82
N LEU A 205 -6.51 2.08 -25.49
CA LEU A 205 -7.70 2.49 -24.75
C LEU A 205 -7.96 4.00 -24.82
N ALA A 206 -6.92 4.80 -25.09
CA ALA A 206 -7.03 6.24 -25.31
C ALA A 206 -7.39 6.62 -26.76
N ARG A 207 -7.56 5.63 -27.65
CA ARG A 207 -8.22 5.79 -28.96
C ARG A 207 -9.71 5.53 -28.81
#